data_AF-S3L7I0-F1
#
_entry.id   AF-S3L7I0-F1
#
_cell.length_a   1.000
_cell.length_b   1.000
_cell.length_c   1.000
_cell.angle_alpha   90.00
_cell.angle_beta   90.00
_cell.angle_gamma   90.00
#
_symmetry.space_group_name_H-M   'P 1'
#
loop_
_entity.id
_entity.type
_entity.pdbx_description
1 polymer ?
#
loop_
_entity_poly.entity_id
_entity_poly.type
_entity_poly.pdbx_seq_one_letter_code
_entity_poly.pdbx_strand_id
1 'polypeptide(L)'
;MKKIYLLCVWLLVVVGVAYAQEFTYYYNYTNGWTGEASIKYICIDEDGTVFDEIIEERLSGIMAEGARARGYKSFKPIKKLTERDWWLIWSALGEYNVADEEIYALIIKKVQGELFLLVRIQNNGQSINWVAYELY
;
A
#
# COMPACT_ATOMS: atom_id res chain seq x y z
N MET A 1 -8.20 24.79 6.17
CA MET A 1 -6.95 24.89 5.39
C MET A 1 -6.05 23.64 5.48
N LYS A 2 -5.97 22.92 6.62
CA LYS A 2 -5.20 21.66 6.73
C LYS A 2 -5.65 20.54 5.77
N LYS A 3 -6.96 20.35 5.57
CA LYS A 3 -7.53 19.27 4.71
C LYS A 3 -7.10 19.33 3.23
N ILE A 4 -6.80 20.52 2.70
CA ILE A 4 -6.39 20.72 1.30
C ILE A 4 -4.91 20.36 1.11
N TYR A 5 -4.07 20.62 2.11
CA TYR A 5 -2.64 20.30 2.05
C TYR A 5 -2.41 18.78 2.02
N LEU A 6 -3.15 18.02 2.85
CA LEU A 6 -3.16 16.56 2.76
C LEU A 6 -3.60 16.11 1.35
N LEU A 7 -4.69 16.68 0.82
CA LEU A 7 -5.26 16.32 -0.48
C LEU A 7 -4.24 16.48 -1.64
N CYS A 8 -3.44 17.55 -1.63
CA CYS A 8 -2.38 17.75 -2.62
C CYS A 8 -1.22 16.75 -2.48
N VAL A 9 -0.83 16.39 -1.24
CA VAL A 9 0.23 15.38 -1.00
C VAL A 9 -0.22 14.00 -1.48
N TRP A 10 -1.47 13.62 -1.23
CA TRP A 10 -2.04 12.35 -1.69
C TRP A 10 -2.16 12.26 -3.21
N LEU A 11 -2.60 13.34 -3.87
CA LEU A 11 -2.66 13.40 -5.34
C LEU A 11 -1.25 13.29 -5.95
N LEU A 12 -0.24 13.93 -5.33
CA LEU A 12 1.16 13.83 -5.76
C LEU A 12 1.76 12.43 -5.53
N VAL A 13 1.39 11.75 -4.43
CA VAL A 13 1.79 10.35 -4.22
C VAL A 13 1.23 9.47 -5.32
N VAL A 14 -0.02 9.64 -5.75
CA VAL A 14 -0.62 8.77 -6.77
C VAL A 14 -0.14 9.10 -8.19
N VAL A 15 -0.05 10.38 -8.55
CA VAL A 15 0.37 10.83 -9.90
C VAL A 15 1.87 10.62 -10.12
N GLY A 16 2.71 10.84 -9.10
CA GLY A 16 4.15 10.55 -9.19
C GLY A 16 4.46 9.05 -9.29
N VAL A 17 3.62 8.19 -8.70
CA VAL A 17 3.81 6.73 -8.76
C VAL A 17 3.48 6.15 -10.14
N ALA A 18 2.69 6.82 -10.98
CA ALA A 18 2.40 6.30 -12.33
C ALA A 18 3.62 6.31 -13.28
N TYR A 19 4.64 7.14 -13.03
CA TYR A 19 5.76 7.34 -13.95
C TYR A 19 7.14 6.83 -13.46
N ALA A 20 7.27 6.42 -12.19
CA ALA A 20 8.52 5.93 -11.61
C ALA A 20 8.30 4.81 -10.57
N GLN A 21 7.38 3.88 -10.86
CA GLN A 21 7.10 2.76 -9.96
C GLN A 21 8.22 1.71 -10.06
N GLU A 22 9.20 1.81 -9.17
CA GLU A 22 10.25 0.79 -9.04
C GLU A 22 9.71 -0.39 -8.23
N PHE A 23 9.81 -1.58 -8.83
CA PHE A 23 9.45 -2.84 -8.20
C PHE A 23 10.71 -3.60 -7.85
N THR A 24 10.81 -4.01 -6.59
CA THR A 24 11.86 -4.90 -6.10
C THR A 24 11.39 -6.35 -6.23
N TYR A 25 12.27 -7.23 -6.68
CA TYR A 25 12.03 -8.67 -6.75
C TYR A 25 12.49 -9.36 -5.46
N TYR A 26 11.63 -10.19 -4.89
CA TYR A 26 11.85 -10.92 -3.65
C TYR A 26 11.81 -12.43 -3.90
N TYR A 27 12.68 -13.16 -3.20
CA TYR A 27 12.76 -14.61 -3.24
C TYR A 27 12.88 -15.20 -1.84
N ASN A 28 12.03 -16.18 -1.53
CA ASN A 28 12.07 -16.95 -0.29
C ASN A 28 12.72 -18.32 -0.53
N TYR A 29 13.92 -18.52 0.01
CA TYR A 29 14.67 -19.77 -0.14
C TYR A 29 14.05 -20.97 0.60
N THR A 30 13.21 -20.74 1.62
CA THR A 30 12.62 -21.81 2.44
C THR A 30 11.44 -22.49 1.76
N ASN A 31 10.56 -21.73 1.12
CA ASN A 31 9.33 -22.24 0.49
C ASN A 31 9.26 -22.02 -1.02
N GLY A 32 10.29 -21.41 -1.62
CA GLY A 32 10.38 -21.16 -3.06
C GLY A 32 9.45 -20.04 -3.56
N TRP A 33 8.86 -19.23 -2.67
CA TRP A 33 8.01 -18.13 -3.07
C TRP A 33 8.82 -17.00 -3.72
N THR A 34 8.19 -16.36 -4.70
CA THR A 34 8.74 -15.23 -5.42
C THR A 34 7.72 -14.10 -5.48
N GLY A 35 8.13 -12.86 -5.72
CA GLY A 35 7.17 -11.77 -5.88
C GLY A 35 7.85 -10.45 -6.19
N GLU A 36 7.09 -9.54 -6.79
CA GLU A 36 7.53 -8.18 -7.05
C GLU A 36 6.65 -7.22 -6.25
N ALA A 37 7.28 -6.32 -5.49
CA ALA A 37 6.59 -5.32 -4.71
C ALA A 37 7.27 -3.95 -4.82
N SER A 38 6.45 -2.91 -4.80
CA SER A 38 6.86 -1.52 -4.64
C SER A 38 6.29 -1.01 -3.32
N ILE A 39 7.08 -0.29 -2.55
CA ILE A 39 6.70 0.24 -1.25
C ILE A 39 7.07 1.72 -1.16
N LYS A 40 6.20 2.50 -0.51
CA LYS A 40 6.41 3.92 -0.32
C LYS A 40 5.94 4.34 1.07
N TYR A 41 6.83 5.00 1.82
CA TYR A 41 6.47 5.71 3.04
C TYR A 41 5.52 6.87 2.73
N ILE A 42 4.47 7.00 3.53
CA ILE A 42 3.50 8.10 3.41
C ILE A 42 3.74 9.12 4.51
N CYS A 43 3.52 8.74 5.77
CA CYS A 43 3.57 9.61 6.94
C CYS A 43 3.56 8.79 8.22
N ILE A 44 3.66 9.45 9.38
CA ILE A 44 3.40 8.88 10.70
C ILE A 44 2.03 9.37 11.20
N ASP A 45 1.25 8.48 11.82
CA ASP A 45 -0.11 8.73 12.33
C ASP A 45 -0.13 8.72 13.87
N GLU A 46 0.58 9.66 14.48
CA GLU A 46 0.75 9.76 15.94
C GLU A 46 -0.58 9.83 16.70
N ASP A 47 -1.58 10.52 16.14
CA ASP A 47 -2.90 10.68 16.74
C ASP A 47 -3.87 9.53 16.40
N GLY A 48 -3.44 8.63 15.51
CA GLY A 48 -4.18 7.47 15.05
C GLY A 48 -5.44 7.75 14.23
N THR A 49 -5.61 8.98 13.73
CA THR A 49 -6.81 9.43 13.00
C THR A 49 -6.60 9.47 11.50
N VAL A 50 -5.35 9.60 11.04
CA VAL A 50 -5.04 9.79 9.62
C VAL A 50 -5.41 8.53 8.84
N PHE A 51 -5.04 7.35 9.34
CA PHE A 51 -5.33 6.09 8.67
C PHE A 51 -6.84 5.86 8.50
N ASP A 52 -7.63 6.08 9.56
CA ASP A 52 -9.07 5.89 9.55
C ASP A 52 -9.77 6.91 8.64
N GLU A 53 -9.38 8.19 8.69
CA GLU A 53 -9.89 9.23 7.79
C GLU A 53 -9.63 8.90 6.31
N ILE A 54 -8.44 8.37 5.98
CA ILE A 54 -8.11 7.96 4.61
C ILE A 54 -9.06 6.84 4.15
N ILE A 55 -9.24 5.82 5.00
CA ILE A 55 -10.06 4.66 4.66
C ILE A 55 -11.51 5.06 4.45
N GLU A 56 -12.09 5.82 5.38
CA GLU A 56 -13.51 6.13 5.39
C GLU A 56 -13.89 7.16 4.30
N GLU A 57 -13.13 8.25 4.19
CA GLU A 57 -13.56 9.38 3.36
C GLU A 57 -13.02 9.31 1.93
N ARG A 58 -11.88 8.64 1.68
CA ARG A 58 -11.09 8.93 0.47
C ARG A 58 -10.63 7.72 -0.31
N LEU A 59 -10.37 6.60 0.35
CA LEU A 59 -9.62 5.51 -0.25
C LEU A 59 -10.31 4.94 -1.49
N SER A 60 -11.62 4.73 -1.46
CA SER A 60 -12.37 4.23 -2.62
C SER A 60 -12.26 5.14 -3.85
N GLY A 61 -12.34 6.46 -3.66
CA GLY A 61 -12.18 7.45 -4.73
C GLY A 61 -10.74 7.49 -5.26
N ILE A 62 -9.77 7.49 -4.35
CA ILE A 62 -8.33 7.42 -4.69
C ILE A 62 -8.02 6.16 -5.49
N MET A 63 -8.57 5.02 -5.08
CA MET A 63 -8.40 3.76 -5.80
C MET A 63 -9.07 3.79 -7.17
N ALA A 64 -10.26 4.37 -7.30
CA ALA A 64 -10.95 4.50 -8.59
C ALA A 64 -10.15 5.37 -9.59
N GLU A 65 -9.67 6.52 -9.15
CA GLU A 65 -8.86 7.42 -9.97
C GLU A 65 -7.50 6.82 -10.30
N GLY A 66 -6.82 6.25 -9.29
CA GLY A 66 -5.53 5.60 -9.44
C GLY A 66 -5.57 4.36 -10.33
N ALA A 67 -6.66 3.59 -10.31
CA ALA A 67 -6.91 2.46 -11.20
C ALA A 67 -7.01 2.93 -12.65
N ARG A 68 -7.88 3.94 -12.91
CA ARG A 68 -8.10 4.51 -14.24
C ARG A 68 -6.82 5.11 -14.83
N ALA A 69 -6.05 5.84 -14.02
CA ALA A 69 -4.79 6.44 -14.45
C ALA A 69 -3.75 5.40 -14.88
N ARG A 70 -3.79 4.20 -14.31
CA ARG A 70 -2.92 3.06 -14.66
C ARG A 70 -3.51 2.13 -15.74
N GLY A 71 -4.68 2.45 -16.28
CA GLY A 71 -5.34 1.66 -17.32
C GLY A 71 -6.14 0.46 -16.82
N TYR A 72 -6.31 0.31 -15.50
CA TYR A 72 -7.18 -0.71 -14.92
C TYR A 72 -8.65 -0.34 -15.10
N LYS A 73 -9.47 -1.34 -15.42
CA LYS A 73 -10.91 -1.20 -15.67
C LYS A 73 -11.74 -1.36 -14.41
N SER A 74 -11.22 -2.08 -13.42
CA SER A 74 -11.92 -2.35 -12.17
C SER A 74 -10.97 -2.41 -10.99
N PHE A 75 -11.53 -2.16 -9.81
CA PHE A 75 -10.86 -2.38 -8.54
C PHE A 75 -11.88 -2.93 -7.54
N LYS A 76 -11.43 -3.78 -6.62
CA LYS A 76 -12.31 -4.35 -5.59
C LYS A 76 -11.57 -4.50 -4.25
N PRO A 77 -12.24 -4.26 -3.10
CA PRO A 77 -11.64 -4.45 -1.80
C PRO A 77 -11.41 -5.94 -1.51
N ILE A 78 -10.36 -6.23 -0.75
CA ILE A 78 -10.00 -7.59 -0.32
C ILE A 78 -10.12 -7.72 1.18
N LYS A 79 -10.71 -8.83 1.61
CA LYS A 79 -10.91 -9.15 3.03
C LYS A 79 -9.92 -10.16 3.59
N LYS A 80 -9.15 -10.84 2.73
CA LYS A 80 -8.18 -11.85 3.13
C LYS A 80 -6.97 -11.86 2.19
N LEU A 81 -5.80 -11.72 2.78
CA LEU A 81 -4.50 -11.88 2.12
C LEU A 81 -4.06 -13.35 2.20
N THR A 82 -3.35 -13.82 1.18
CA THR A 82 -2.73 -15.15 1.19
C THR A 82 -1.46 -15.15 2.03
N GLU A 83 -0.96 -16.32 2.43
CA GLU A 83 0.32 -16.40 3.15
C GLU A 83 1.49 -15.85 2.33
N ARG A 84 1.45 -16.03 1.01
CA ARG A 84 2.43 -15.45 0.08
C ARG A 84 2.36 -13.93 0.05
N ASP A 85 1.16 -13.35 0.10
CA ASP A 85 1.00 -11.90 0.19
C ASP A 85 1.61 -11.38 1.49
N TRP A 86 1.29 -12.01 2.61
CA TRP A 86 1.84 -11.65 3.91
C TRP A 86 3.35 -11.72 3.94
N TRP A 87 3.93 -12.81 3.42
CA TRP A 87 5.37 -12.94 3.31
C TRP A 87 5.99 -11.79 2.49
N LEU A 88 5.39 -11.44 1.36
CA LEU A 88 5.93 -10.39 0.49
C LEU A 88 5.81 -9.00 1.12
N ILE A 89 4.70 -8.70 1.80
CA ILE A 89 4.48 -7.46 2.56
C ILE A 89 5.59 -7.29 3.61
N TRP A 90 5.81 -8.32 4.43
CA TRP A 90 6.84 -8.27 5.47
C TRP A 90 8.26 -8.27 4.92
N SER A 91 8.50 -8.92 3.79
CA SER A 91 9.81 -8.87 3.11
C SER A 91 10.11 -7.45 2.64
N ALA A 92 9.13 -6.77 2.04
CA ALA A 92 9.29 -5.40 1.56
C ALA A 92 9.43 -4.39 2.71
N LEU A 93 8.64 -4.53 3.77
CA LEU A 93 8.76 -3.67 4.95
C LEU A 93 10.07 -3.89 5.70
N GLY A 94 10.59 -5.12 5.72
CA GLY A 94 11.83 -5.48 6.40
C GLY A 94 13.10 -4.84 5.81
N GLU A 95 13.02 -4.23 4.62
CA GLU A 95 14.11 -3.42 4.06
C GLU A 95 14.24 -2.04 4.74
N TYR A 96 13.21 -1.63 5.50
CA TYR A 96 13.12 -0.33 6.15
C TYR A 96 13.17 -0.50 7.68
N ASN A 97 13.75 0.49 8.37
CA ASN A 97 13.66 0.57 9.82
C ASN A 97 12.30 1.14 10.22
N VAL A 98 11.25 0.32 10.11
CA VAL A 98 9.87 0.73 10.36
C VAL A 98 9.66 1.10 11.83
N ALA A 99 8.92 2.19 12.06
CA ALA A 99 8.52 2.65 13.38
C ALA A 99 7.01 2.50 13.58
N ASP A 100 6.58 2.49 14.84
CA ASP A 100 5.16 2.42 15.17
C ASP A 100 4.41 3.63 14.61
N GLU A 101 3.15 3.41 14.22
CA GLU A 101 2.26 4.43 13.64
C GLU A 101 2.65 4.94 12.25
N GLU A 102 3.72 4.43 11.65
CA GLU A 102 4.05 4.74 10.26
C GLU A 102 3.03 4.12 9.29
N ILE A 103 2.66 4.89 8.26
CA ILE A 103 1.79 4.49 7.18
C ILE A 103 2.62 4.30 5.91
N TYR A 104 2.43 3.15 5.27
CA TYR A 104 3.04 2.82 3.98
C TYR A 104 1.98 2.43 2.95
N ALA A 105 2.24 2.76 1.69
CA ALA A 105 1.52 2.22 0.55
C ALA A 105 2.39 1.15 -0.12
N LEU A 106 1.81 -0.01 -0.40
CA LEU A 106 2.46 -1.11 -1.10
C LEU A 106 1.67 -1.47 -2.36
N ILE A 107 2.38 -1.85 -3.41
CA ILE A 107 1.81 -2.41 -4.62
C ILE A 107 2.55 -3.70 -4.94
N ILE A 108 1.80 -4.81 -5.00
CA ILE A 108 2.31 -6.13 -5.35
C ILE A 108 1.84 -6.46 -6.76
N LYS A 109 2.77 -6.83 -7.65
CA LYS A 109 2.38 -7.32 -8.98
C LYS A 109 1.69 -8.67 -8.87
N LYS A 110 0.61 -8.82 -9.62
CA LYS A 110 -0.09 -10.09 -9.82
C LYS A 110 0.05 -10.51 -11.28
N VAL A 111 -0.22 -11.78 -11.54
CA VAL A 111 -0.27 -12.31 -12.92
C VAL A 111 -1.31 -11.54 -13.75
N GLN A 112 -2.41 -11.13 -13.11
CA GLN A 112 -3.42 -10.26 -13.68
C GLN A 112 -3.62 -9.08 -12.73
N GLY A 113 -3.10 -7.92 -13.15
CA GLY A 113 -3.24 -6.68 -12.41
C GLY A 113 -2.31 -6.56 -11.20
N GLU A 114 -2.79 -5.87 -10.17
CA GLU A 114 -2.01 -5.48 -9.00
C GLU A 114 -2.82 -5.58 -7.71
N LEU A 115 -2.13 -5.82 -6.60
CA LEU A 115 -2.70 -5.70 -5.26
C LEU A 115 -2.11 -4.44 -4.61
N PHE A 116 -2.97 -3.46 -4.37
CA PHE A 116 -2.62 -2.28 -3.59
C PHE A 116 -2.94 -2.51 -2.11
N LEU A 117 -2.06 -2.08 -1.22
CA LEU A 117 -2.27 -2.07 0.21
C LEU A 117 -1.91 -0.71 0.80
N LEU A 118 -2.71 -0.28 1.76
CA LEU A 118 -2.32 0.75 2.72
C LEU A 118 -2.17 0.07 4.07
N VAL A 119 -1.02 0.25 4.70
CA VAL A 119 -0.66 -0.39 5.96
C VAL A 119 -0.27 0.66 6.99
N ARG A 120 -0.69 0.47 8.24
CA ARG A 120 -0.23 1.21 9.41
C ARG A 120 0.49 0.24 10.33
N ILE A 121 1.72 0.58 10.69
CA ILE A 121 2.56 -0.21 11.57
C ILE A 121 2.06 -0.08 13.01
N GLN A 122 2.01 -1.20 13.71
CA GLN A 122 1.51 -1.29 15.08
C GLN A 122 2.36 -2.25 15.93
N ASN A 123 2.29 -2.07 17.25
CA ASN A 123 2.98 -2.91 18.22
C ASN A 123 4.49 -2.94 18.00
N ASN A 124 5.11 -1.75 17.88
CA ASN A 124 6.54 -1.56 17.65
C ASN A 124 7.08 -2.34 16.44
N GLY A 125 6.37 -2.27 15.31
CA GLY A 125 6.79 -2.95 14.09
C GLY A 125 6.39 -4.43 13.98
N GLN A 126 5.68 -4.99 14.96
CA GLN A 126 5.36 -6.42 15.00
C GLN A 126 4.01 -6.78 14.37
N SER A 127 3.15 -5.80 14.13
CA SER A 127 1.83 -6.00 13.55
C SER A 127 1.45 -4.89 12.58
N ILE A 128 0.43 -5.14 11.78
CA ILE A 128 -0.03 -4.23 10.74
C ILE A 128 -1.55 -4.14 10.79
N ASN A 129 -2.07 -2.92 10.87
CA ASN A 129 -3.44 -2.62 10.45
C ASN A 129 -3.44 -2.31 8.94
N TRP A 130 -4.39 -2.84 8.17
CA TRP A 130 -4.34 -2.77 6.71
C TRP A 130 -5.69 -2.73 6.04
N VAL A 131 -5.67 -2.17 4.84
CA VAL A 131 -6.73 -2.25 3.83
C VAL A 131 -6.11 -2.54 2.48
N ALA A 132 -6.78 -3.33 1.66
CA ALA A 132 -6.25 -3.74 0.37
C ALA A 132 -7.29 -3.80 -0.74
N TYR A 133 -6.84 -3.59 -1.97
CA TYR A 133 -7.64 -3.62 -3.18
C TYR A 133 -6.90 -4.35 -4.29
N GLU A 134 -7.60 -5.24 -4.98
CA GLU A 134 -7.14 -5.78 -6.27
C GLU A 134 -7.56 -4.82 -7.38
N LEU A 135 -6.64 -4.58 -8.31
CA LEU A 135 -6.79 -3.77 -9.52
C LEU A 135 -6.70 -4.70 -10.73
N TYR A 136 -7.63 -4.56 -11.70
CA TYR A 136 -7.70 -5.36 -12.93
C TYR A 136 -8.03 -4.52 -14.16
#